data_AF-A0A3B3DY02-F1
#
_entry.id   AF-A0A3B3DY02-F1
#
_cell.length_a   1.000
_cell.length_b   1.000
_cell.length_c   1.000
_cell.angle_alpha   90.00
_cell.angle_beta   90.00
_cell.angle_gamma   90.00
#
_symmetry.space_group_name_H-M   'P 1'
#
loop_
_entity.id
_entity.type
_entity.pdbx_description
1 polymer ?
#
loop_
_entity_poly.entity_id
_entity_poly.type
_entity_poly.pdbx_seq_one_letter_code
_entity_poly.pdbx_strand_id
1 'polypeptide(L)'
;MRFNEKEMVSLSRQPSEMAAELGMRGPKKGDVVKRRLVKLVVNFLFYFRIDEEEPIGALLLEQCRVEKEDKQTFSIAFLDEAERKYVFECDSEDQCKEWIDAIIKARTLWSNTVYLMKLASKSAMVCRLCPENPPHCRLLLRCSVWFGDFCVLGSNYCRDRSF
;
A
#
# COMPACT_ATOMS: atom_id res chain seq x y z
N MET A 1 9.29 -1.94 8.84
CA MET A 1 8.84 -0.74 9.60
C MET A 1 7.95 -1.19 10.75
N ARG A 2 7.95 -0.50 11.89
CA ARG A 2 6.96 -0.72 12.97
C ARG A 2 5.85 0.32 12.82
N PHE A 3 4.69 -0.09 12.31
CA PHE A 3 3.50 0.76 12.29
C PHE A 3 2.76 0.67 13.64
N ASN A 4 2.16 1.78 14.06
CA ASN A 4 1.29 1.80 15.23
C ASN A 4 -0.01 1.04 14.93
N GLU A 5 -0.43 0.12 15.79
CA GLU A 5 -1.64 -0.70 15.57
C GLU A 5 -2.88 0.16 15.29
N LYS A 6 -3.00 1.32 15.97
CA LYS A 6 -4.11 2.26 15.75
C LYS A 6 -4.10 2.88 14.35
N GLU A 7 -2.92 3.16 13.81
CA GLU A 7 -2.79 3.71 12.45
C GLU A 7 -3.15 2.66 11.41
N MET A 8 -2.76 1.39 11.64
CA MET A 8 -3.09 0.28 10.76
C MET A 8 -4.60 0.03 10.69
N VAL A 9 -5.30 0.05 11.83
CA VAL A 9 -6.77 -0.07 11.87
C VAL A 9 -7.44 1.14 11.21
N SER A 10 -6.91 2.35 11.38
CA SER A 10 -7.44 3.52 10.70
C SER A 10 -7.27 3.45 9.18
N LEU A 11 -6.12 2.94 8.70
CA LEU A 11 -5.85 2.74 7.28
C LEU A 11 -6.75 1.67 6.68
N SER A 12 -6.99 0.56 7.40
CA SER A 12 -7.82 -0.55 6.90
C SER A 12 -9.29 -0.16 6.64
N ARG A 13 -9.76 0.90 7.31
CA ARG A 13 -11.11 1.49 7.15
C ARG A 13 -11.22 2.45 5.98
N GLN A 14 -10.12 2.85 5.34
CA GLN A 14 -10.17 3.72 4.16
C GLN A 14 -10.79 3.00 2.95
N PRO A 15 -11.23 3.77 1.93
CA PRO A 15 -11.67 3.19 0.65
C PRO A 15 -10.59 2.27 0.08
N SER A 16 -10.99 1.06 -0.28
CA SER A 16 -10.11 0.09 -0.93
C SER A 16 -10.21 0.19 -2.44
N GLU A 17 -9.08 0.07 -3.11
CA GLU A 17 -9.00 -0.04 -4.57
C GLU A 17 -9.67 -1.32 -5.06
N MET A 18 -9.53 -2.39 -4.29
CA MET A 18 -10.14 -3.68 -4.55
C MET A 18 -10.49 -4.38 -3.24
N ALA A 19 -11.66 -5.01 -3.19
CA ALA A 19 -12.09 -5.80 -2.04
C ALA A 19 -12.93 -6.99 -2.51
N ALA A 20 -12.62 -8.18 -2.00
CA ALA A 20 -13.38 -9.40 -2.28
C ALA A 20 -13.14 -10.44 -1.18
N GLU A 21 -14.05 -11.40 -1.07
CA GLU A 21 -13.79 -12.59 -0.28
C GLU A 21 -12.94 -13.57 -1.09
N LEU A 22 -11.86 -14.05 -0.49
CA LEU A 22 -10.94 -15.01 -1.09
C LEU A 22 -10.68 -16.16 -0.12
N GLY A 23 -10.38 -17.35 -0.64
CA GLY A 23 -9.71 -18.36 0.15
C GLY A 23 -8.28 -17.90 0.44
N MET A 24 -7.81 -18.00 1.68
CA MET A 24 -6.47 -17.58 2.07
C MET A 24 -5.81 -18.65 2.92
N ARG A 25 -4.55 -18.96 2.60
CA ARG A 25 -3.66 -19.83 3.38
C ARG A 25 -2.42 -19.04 3.77
N GLY A 26 -2.10 -19.04 5.06
CA GLY A 26 -0.91 -18.37 5.56
C GLY A 26 0.38 -19.16 5.26
N PRO A 27 1.54 -18.56 5.56
CA PRO A 27 2.86 -19.15 5.30
C PRO A 27 3.22 -20.33 6.23
N LYS A 28 2.38 -20.65 7.22
CA LYS A 28 2.65 -21.75 8.17
C LYS A 28 2.42 -23.10 7.50
N LYS A 29 3.39 -24.01 7.63
CA LYS A 29 3.26 -25.38 7.12
C LYS A 29 2.06 -26.08 7.75
N GLY A 30 1.15 -26.59 6.93
CA GLY A 30 -0.09 -27.24 7.38
C GLY A 30 -1.24 -26.27 7.66
N ASP A 31 -1.10 -24.97 7.36
CA ASP A 31 -2.25 -24.07 7.43
C ASP A 31 -3.30 -24.45 6.39
N VAL A 32 -4.56 -24.34 6.77
CA VAL A 32 -5.70 -24.67 5.93
C VAL A 32 -6.22 -23.40 5.25
N VAL A 33 -6.85 -23.57 4.08
CA VAL A 33 -7.53 -22.46 3.42
C VAL A 33 -8.68 -21.99 4.29
N LYS A 34 -8.76 -20.69 4.50
CA LYS A 34 -9.86 -20.07 5.23
C LYS A 34 -10.42 -18.92 4.40
N ARG A 35 -11.73 -18.78 4.34
CA ARG A 35 -12.37 -17.65 3.65
C ARG A 35 -12.10 -16.36 4.42
N ARG A 36 -11.65 -15.32 3.73
CA ARG A 36 -11.26 -14.02 4.29
C ARG A 36 -11.76 -12.91 3.39
N LEU A 37 -12.24 -11.82 3.98
CA LEU A 37 -12.39 -10.58 3.25
C LEU A 37 -10.98 -9.99 3.07
N VAL A 38 -10.58 -9.75 1.83
CA VAL A 38 -9.29 -9.17 1.48
C VAL A 38 -9.53 -7.79 0.88
N LYS A 39 -8.79 -6.79 1.36
CA LYS A 39 -8.89 -5.39 0.90
C LYS A 39 -7.52 -4.84 0.52
N LEU A 40 -7.39 -4.33 -0.69
CA LEU A 40 -6.24 -3.56 -1.14
C LEU A 40 -6.47 -2.07 -0.86
N VAL A 41 -5.63 -1.49 -0.01
CA VAL A 41 -5.65 -0.07 0.33
C VAL A 41 -4.24 0.48 0.15
N VAL A 42 -4.04 1.33 -0.87
CA VAL A 42 -2.73 1.88 -1.21
C VAL A 42 -1.74 0.76 -1.52
N ASN A 43 -0.78 0.48 -0.63
CA ASN A 43 0.22 -0.56 -0.77
C ASN A 43 0.06 -1.68 0.29
N PHE A 44 -1.07 -1.68 1.01
CA PHE A 44 -1.39 -2.68 2.01
C PHE A 44 -2.50 -3.60 1.54
N LEU A 45 -2.27 -4.90 1.67
CA LEU A 45 -3.29 -5.93 1.49
C LEU A 45 -3.76 -6.39 2.87
N PHE A 46 -4.89 -5.87 3.32
CA PHE A 46 -5.52 -6.24 4.58
C PHE A 46 -6.36 -7.50 4.42
N TYR A 47 -6.43 -8.32 5.46
CA TYR A 47 -7.31 -9.48 5.49
C TYR A 47 -8.04 -9.59 6.83
N PHE A 48 -9.34 -9.86 6.75
CA PHE A 48 -10.28 -9.83 7.87
C PHE A 48 -10.98 -11.19 7.97
N ARG A 49 -11.52 -11.49 9.16
CA ARG A 49 -12.61 -12.47 9.22
C ARG A 49 -13.86 -11.82 8.64
N ILE A 50 -14.77 -12.63 8.11
CA ILE A 50 -15.97 -12.12 7.41
C ILE A 50 -16.88 -11.33 8.37
N ASP A 51 -16.82 -11.66 9.65
CA ASP A 51 -17.62 -11.13 10.75
C ASP A 51 -16.91 -10.05 11.60
N GLU A 52 -15.65 -9.73 11.30
CA GLU A 52 -14.84 -8.79 12.10
C GLU A 52 -14.52 -7.51 11.31
N GLU A 53 -14.67 -6.34 11.95
CA GLU A 53 -14.28 -5.06 11.36
C GLU A 53 -12.76 -4.79 11.45
N GLU A 54 -12.08 -5.44 12.38
CA GLU A 54 -10.65 -5.27 12.59
C GLU A 54 -9.86 -6.26 11.72
N PRO A 55 -8.78 -5.81 11.05
CA PRO A 55 -7.98 -6.71 10.24
C PRO A 55 -7.23 -7.69 11.14
N ILE A 56 -7.23 -8.96 10.73
CA ILE A 56 -6.38 -9.99 11.36
C ILE A 56 -4.90 -9.65 11.11
N GLY A 57 -4.62 -9.07 9.94
CA GLY A 57 -3.30 -8.60 9.58
C GLY A 57 -3.30 -7.85 8.24
N ALA A 58 -2.10 -7.39 7.88
CA ALA A 58 -1.84 -6.67 6.65
C ALA A 58 -0.53 -7.13 6.03
N LEU A 59 -0.49 -7.23 4.71
CA LEU A 59 0.72 -7.47 3.94
C LEU A 59 1.15 -6.15 3.29
N LEU A 60 2.37 -5.72 3.56
CA LEU A 60 2.98 -4.58 2.87
C LEU A 60 3.52 -5.07 1.53
N LEU A 61 2.98 -4.59 0.41
CA LEU A 61 3.29 -5.09 -0.93
C LEU A 61 4.64 -4.61 -1.48
N GLU A 62 5.42 -3.87 -0.68
CA GLU A 62 6.79 -3.49 -1.03
C GLU A 62 7.65 -4.75 -1.18
N GLN A 63 8.39 -4.85 -2.29
CA GLN A 63 9.32 -5.95 -2.56
C GLN A 63 8.69 -7.36 -2.50
N CYS A 64 7.37 -7.47 -2.70
CA CYS A 64 6.72 -8.77 -2.85
C CYS A 64 6.87 -9.33 -4.28
N ARG A 65 6.93 -10.66 -4.36
CA ARG A 65 6.81 -11.44 -5.58
C ARG A 65 5.42 -12.06 -5.62
N VAL A 66 4.68 -11.76 -6.67
CA VAL A 66 3.36 -12.34 -6.92
C VAL A 66 3.51 -13.38 -8.02
N GLU A 67 2.98 -14.58 -7.82
CA GLU A 67 3.04 -15.67 -8.80
C GLU A 67 1.66 -16.27 -9.01
N LYS A 68 1.32 -16.56 -10.27
CA LYS A 68 0.14 -17.37 -10.59
C LYS A 68 0.49 -18.84 -10.39
N GLU A 69 -0.21 -19.52 -9.49
CA GLU A 69 0.01 -20.94 -9.18
C GLU A 69 -0.90 -21.84 -10.04
N ASP A 70 -2.15 -21.43 -10.22
CA ASP A 70 -3.16 -22.14 -11.01
C ASP A 70 -4.15 -21.13 -11.63
N LYS A 71 -5.17 -21.60 -12.36
CA LYS A 71 -6.19 -20.77 -13.00
C LYS A 71 -6.86 -19.80 -12.01
N GLN A 72 -7.19 -20.28 -10.82
CA GLN A 72 -7.92 -19.53 -9.79
C GLN A 72 -7.06 -19.23 -8.56
N THR A 73 -5.76 -19.50 -8.60
CA THR A 73 -4.89 -19.42 -7.42
C THR A 73 -3.65 -18.60 -7.71
N PHE A 74 -3.31 -17.69 -6.80
CA PHE A 74 -2.06 -16.94 -6.83
C PHE A 74 -1.37 -16.96 -5.48
N SER A 75 -0.08 -16.65 -5.45
CA SER A 75 0.70 -16.57 -4.24
C SER A 75 1.46 -15.26 -4.12
N ILE A 76 1.74 -14.86 -2.88
CA ILE A 76 2.58 -13.71 -2.55
C ILE A 76 3.71 -14.20 -1.65
N ALA A 77 4.94 -14.01 -2.09
CA ALA A 77 6.16 -14.28 -1.32
C ALA A 77 6.97 -12.99 -1.13
N PHE A 78 7.77 -12.93 -0.07
CA PHE A 78 8.66 -11.81 0.23
C PHE A 78 10.10 -12.24 -0.01
N LEU A 79 10.95 -11.33 -0.52
CA LEU A 79 12.34 -11.64 -0.90
C LEU A 79 13.16 -12.23 0.26
N ASP A 80 12.92 -11.76 1.48
CA ASP A 80 13.66 -12.20 2.67
C ASP A 80 13.11 -13.52 3.29
N GLU A 81 11.92 -13.97 2.86
CA GLU A 81 11.25 -15.18 3.36
C GLU A 81 10.62 -16.01 2.22
N ALA A 82 11.43 -16.36 1.21
CA ALA A 82 10.95 -17.04 0.00
C ALA A 82 10.25 -18.39 0.24
N GLU A 83 10.57 -19.10 1.34
CA GLU A 83 9.93 -20.37 1.70
C GLU A 83 8.52 -20.20 2.30
N ARG A 84 8.09 -18.96 2.55
CA ARG A 84 6.85 -18.62 3.27
C ARG A 84 5.96 -17.75 2.39
N LYS A 85 5.22 -18.39 1.49
CA LYS A 85 4.24 -17.73 0.62
C LYS A 85 2.83 -17.74 1.20
N TYR A 86 2.11 -16.64 1.04
CA TYR A 86 0.67 -16.57 1.21
C TYR A 86 0.00 -17.07 -0.06
N VAL A 87 -1.00 -17.94 0.05
CA VAL A 87 -1.74 -18.46 -1.11
C VAL A 87 -3.17 -17.97 -1.05
N PHE A 88 -3.67 -17.47 -2.18
CA PHE A 88 -5.00 -16.92 -2.35
C PHE A 88 -5.75 -17.70 -3.42
N GLU A 89 -6.98 -18.10 -3.10
CA GLU A 89 -7.89 -18.83 -3.97
C GLU A 89 -9.09 -17.93 -4.31
N CYS A 90 -9.27 -17.69 -5.60
CA CYS A 90 -10.30 -16.85 -6.19
C CYS A 90 -11.48 -17.71 -6.68
N ASP A 91 -12.63 -17.07 -6.85
CA ASP A 91 -13.84 -17.73 -7.35
C ASP A 91 -13.82 -17.90 -8.88
N SER A 92 -12.98 -17.15 -9.59
CA SER A 92 -12.82 -17.24 -11.06
C SER A 92 -11.39 -16.91 -11.50
N GLU A 93 -11.02 -17.34 -12.71
CA GLU A 93 -9.71 -17.01 -13.29
C GLU A 93 -9.57 -15.51 -13.57
N ASP A 94 -10.65 -14.84 -13.96
CA ASP A 94 -10.62 -13.41 -14.23
C ASP A 94 -10.43 -12.61 -12.94
N GLN A 95 -11.11 -13.01 -11.85
CA GLN A 95 -10.89 -12.42 -10.53
C GLN A 95 -9.42 -12.62 -10.09
N CYS A 96 -8.83 -13.80 -10.34
CA CYS A 96 -7.42 -14.06 -10.03
C CYS A 96 -6.48 -13.12 -10.79
N LYS A 97 -6.73 -12.90 -12.09
CA LYS A 97 -5.93 -11.97 -12.91
C LYS A 97 -6.06 -10.53 -12.41
N GLU A 98 -7.28 -10.08 -12.13
CA GLU A 98 -7.52 -8.73 -11.61
C GLU A 98 -6.78 -8.48 -10.29
N TRP A 99 -6.78 -9.45 -9.38
CA TRP A 99 -6.02 -9.35 -8.13
C TRP A 99 -4.51 -9.28 -8.36
N ILE A 100 -3.96 -10.14 -9.21
CA ILE A 100 -2.53 -10.12 -9.55
C ILE A 100 -2.14 -8.75 -10.13
N ASP A 101 -2.91 -8.23 -11.08
CA ASP A 101 -2.65 -6.95 -11.74
C ASP A 101 -2.74 -5.78 -10.75
N ALA A 102 -3.77 -5.77 -9.89
CA ALA A 102 -3.93 -4.75 -8.86
C ALA A 102 -2.75 -4.74 -7.88
N ILE A 103 -2.27 -5.92 -7.45
CA ILE A 103 -1.13 -6.03 -6.53
C ILE A 103 0.16 -5.55 -7.22
N ILE A 104 0.41 -5.96 -8.47
CA ILE A 104 1.58 -5.52 -9.24
C ILE A 104 1.56 -4.00 -9.45
N LYS A 105 0.38 -3.45 -9.75
CA LYS A 105 0.18 -2.00 -9.92
C LYS A 105 0.44 -1.26 -8.61
N ALA A 106 -0.13 -1.70 -7.49
CA ALA A 106 0.11 -1.10 -6.17
C ALA A 106 1.60 -1.11 -5.80
N ARG A 107 2.30 -2.24 -6.00
CA ARG A 107 3.75 -2.36 -5.80
C ARG A 107 4.55 -1.37 -6.66
N THR A 108 4.20 -1.27 -7.95
CA THR A 108 4.95 -0.49 -8.94
C THR A 108 4.72 1.00 -8.78
N LEU A 109 3.47 1.43 -8.59
CA LEU A 109 3.12 2.83 -8.34
C LEU A 109 3.77 3.34 -7.07
N TRP A 110 3.79 2.54 -6.00
CA TRP A 110 4.47 2.94 -4.77
C TRP A 110 5.98 3.01 -4.95
N SER A 111 6.59 2.04 -5.65
CA SER A 111 8.03 2.09 -5.97
C SER A 111 8.40 3.35 -6.75
N ASN A 112 7.61 3.72 -7.76
CA ASN A 112 7.84 4.93 -8.56
C ASN A 112 7.56 6.22 -7.79
N THR A 113 6.48 6.27 -7.01
CA THR A 113 6.13 7.47 -6.21
C THR A 113 7.15 7.70 -5.10
N VAL A 114 7.54 6.65 -4.37
CA VAL A 114 8.62 6.73 -3.36
C VAL A 114 9.95 7.09 -4.02
N TYR A 115 10.25 6.55 -5.20
CA TYR A 115 11.46 6.90 -5.96
C TYR A 115 11.45 8.38 -6.39
N LEU A 116 10.34 8.87 -6.94
CA LEU A 116 10.16 10.28 -7.31
C LEU A 116 10.22 11.20 -6.09
N MET A 117 9.62 10.81 -4.95
CA MET A 117 9.73 11.55 -3.70
C MET A 117 11.17 11.57 -3.17
N LYS A 118 11.91 10.45 -3.25
CA LYS A 118 13.33 10.38 -2.88
C LYS A 118 14.21 11.22 -3.82
N LEU A 119 13.91 11.25 -5.13
CA LEU A 119 14.58 12.11 -6.10
C LEU A 119 14.27 13.59 -5.86
N ALA A 120 13.01 13.94 -5.64
CA ALA A 120 12.60 15.31 -5.33
C ALA A 120 13.22 15.79 -4.01
N SER A 121 13.36 14.91 -3.01
CA SER A 121 14.04 15.23 -1.75
C SER A 121 15.56 15.42 -1.93
N LYS A 122 16.20 14.63 -2.82
CA LYS A 122 17.62 14.83 -3.20
C LYS A 122 17.83 16.10 -4.04
N SER A 123 16.95 16.42 -4.99
CA SER A 123 17.00 17.66 -5.77
C SER A 123 16.66 18.90 -4.94
N ALA A 124 15.77 18.79 -3.95
CA ALA A 124 15.48 19.87 -3.01
C ALA A 124 16.69 20.23 -2.12
N MET A 125 17.67 19.33 -1.98
CA MET A 125 18.93 19.62 -1.30
C MET A 125 19.88 20.49 -2.16
N VAL A 126 19.68 20.57 -3.48
CA VAL A 126 20.51 21.34 -4.42
C VAL A 126 20.06 22.82 -4.53
N CYS A 127 18.86 23.18 -4.09
CA CYS A 127 18.37 24.57 -4.11
C CYS A 127 18.79 25.42 -2.89
N ARG A 128 19.96 25.18 -2.28
CA ARG A 128 20.48 25.96 -1.13
C ARG A 128 21.71 26.82 -1.46
N LEU A 129 21.80 27.38 -2.65
CA LEU A 129 22.81 28.40 -2.97
C LEU A 129 22.19 29.57 -3.75
N CYS A 130 21.26 30.28 -3.11
CA CYS A 130 20.99 31.68 -3.44
C CYS A 130 21.29 32.50 -2.17
N PRO A 131 22.47 33.13 -2.06
CA PRO A 131 22.80 33.99 -0.95
C PRO A 131 22.34 35.40 -1.32
N GLU A 132 21.08 35.72 -1.11
CA GLU A 132 20.64 37.10 -0.81
C GLU A 132 19.16 37.12 -0.46
N ASN A 133 18.88 37.72 0.70
CA ASN A 133 17.58 37.78 1.33
C ASN A 133 16.95 39.15 1.02
N PRO A 134 15.77 39.22 0.38
CA PRO A 134 14.89 40.36 0.52
C PRO A 134 13.70 40.02 1.44
N PRO A 135 13.28 40.95 2.33
CA PRO A 135 12.10 40.75 3.14
C PRO A 135 10.87 40.91 2.24
N HIS A 136 9.85 40.09 2.45
CA HIS A 136 8.61 39.96 1.66
C HIS A 136 8.66 38.98 0.48
N CYS A 137 8.78 37.69 0.79
CA CYS A 137 8.25 36.62 -0.05
C CYS A 137 7.22 35.79 0.73
N ARG A 138 6.00 36.34 0.85
CA ARG A 138 4.79 35.51 0.98
C ARG A 138 4.53 34.94 -0.40
N LEU A 139 4.67 33.62 -0.54
CA LEU A 139 3.93 32.70 -1.43
C LEU A 139 4.81 31.48 -1.75
N LEU A 140 4.79 30.54 -0.80
CA LEU A 140 4.63 29.10 -1.01
C LEU A 140 4.97 28.56 -2.41
N LEU A 141 6.26 28.35 -2.70
CA LEU A 141 6.66 27.24 -3.56
C LEU A 141 6.56 25.95 -2.73
N ARG A 142 5.37 25.34 -2.72
CA ARG A 142 5.17 23.98 -2.20
C ARG A 142 4.62 23.12 -3.32
N CYS A 143 5.50 22.29 -3.89
CA CYS A 143 5.13 21.11 -4.68
C CYS A 143 4.03 20.37 -3.93
N SER A 144 2.80 20.52 -4.39
CA SER A 144 1.62 19.86 -3.85
C SER A 144 1.30 18.71 -4.78
N VAL A 145 1.51 17.47 -4.33
CA VAL A 145 0.97 16.29 -5.03
C VAL A 145 -0.37 16.01 -4.38
N TRP A 146 -1.43 16.09 -5.18
CA TRP A 146 -2.81 15.88 -4.76
C TRP A 146 -3.19 14.41 -4.98
N PHE A 147 -3.73 13.76 -3.94
CA PHE A 147 -4.43 12.48 -4.03
C PHE A 147 -5.87 12.70 -3.55
N GLY A 148 -6.79 12.94 -4.49
CA GLY A 148 -8.14 13.39 -4.14
C GLY A 148 -8.12 14.71 -3.37
N ASP A 149 -8.89 14.80 -2.28
CA ASP A 149 -8.97 16.00 -1.42
C ASP A 149 -7.79 16.16 -0.42
N PHE A 150 -6.72 15.37 -0.53
CA PHE A 150 -5.58 15.44 0.40
C PHE A 150 -4.28 15.90 -0.26
N CYS A 151 -3.68 16.95 0.33
CA CYS A 151 -2.36 17.46 -0.03
C CYS A 151 -1.27 16.80 0.82
N VAL A 152 -0.37 16.03 0.19
CA VAL A 152 0.73 15.35 0.88
C VAL A 152 1.93 16.29 1.04
N LEU A 153 2.15 16.76 2.26
CA LEU A 153 3.31 17.57 2.63
C LEU A 153 4.27 16.75 3.49
N GLY A 154 5.30 16.16 2.88
CA GLY A 154 6.49 15.61 3.54
C GLY A 154 6.25 14.86 4.86
N SER A 155 6.05 13.55 4.81
CA SER A 155 5.98 12.60 5.95
C SER A 155 5.02 12.95 7.10
N ASN A 156 4.22 14.02 7.02
CA ASN A 156 3.21 14.37 7.99
C ASN A 156 1.90 14.64 7.24
N TYR A 157 0.86 13.87 7.59
CA TYR A 157 -0.50 14.10 7.11
C TYR A 157 -1.01 15.42 7.70
N CYS A 158 -0.99 16.50 6.92
CA CYS A 158 -1.68 17.73 7.28
C CYS A 158 -3.15 17.61 6.86
N ARG A 159 -4.04 17.47 7.85
CA ARG A 159 -5.48 17.61 7.68
C ARG A 159 -5.77 19.03 7.22
N ASP A 160 -6.42 19.21 6.07
CA ASP A 160 -6.99 20.51 5.73
C ASP A 160 -8.06 20.83 6.77
N ARG A 161 -7.82 21.88 7.55
CA ARG A 161 -8.76 22.39 8.56
C ARG A 161 -9.12 23.79 8.10
N SER A 162 -10.22 23.91 7.37
CA SER A 162 -10.90 25.18 7.09
C SER A 162 -12.34 24.80 6.74
N PHE A 163 -13.24 24.89 7.73
CA PHE A 163 -14.17 25.99 8.01
C PHE A 163 -15.41 25.93 7.12
#